data_AF-A0A524CJP0-F1
#
_entry.id   AF-A0A524CJP0-F1
#
_cell.length_a   1.000
_cell.length_b   1.000
_cell.length_c   1.000
_cell.angle_alpha   90.00
_cell.angle_beta   90.00
_cell.angle_gamma   90.00
#
_symmetry.space_group_name_H-M   'P 1'
#
loop_
_entity.id
_entity.type
_entity.pdbx_description
1 polymer ?
#
loop_
_entity_poly.entity_id
_entity_poly.type
_entity_poly.pdbx_seq_one_letter_code
_entity_poly.pdbx_strand_id
1 'polypeptide(L)'
;MKTYKLIPQLRENCVIEGNESRISEFKIGDVIFLISNKPTKVHSIISKIEGKNISNDPKIYIDKRNIGKFAENDEVIILKYNPAEAIRIQICVSEDYSVISKGDWTTNIKSSVLDKLVDLGDEISFLIPWEGSAPIVGTGIVNYTLPNPPVIIGERTRIFLDKKSKEELSQIKMKMMLQQEERVNILEQQMEQDTFNIIKKIKQEEFPSKGQKYKFKATNPQKLFDSLQSIFQGLQVIEEPFRKTYDDEKQDFFASAVFMLRKHDSFQLIDLQITSSENSGNVILWVTGENEGEIIETLQHYDERIKELKQGLEERVKILSIKCPECGGDLPIKNMDLEGIIECDYCGKVSRIPKSLRY
;
A
#
# COMPACT_ATOMS: atom_id res chain seq x y z
N MET A 1 4.56 11.72 20.48
CA MET A 1 3.11 11.61 20.18
C MET A 1 2.31 12.07 21.39
N LYS A 2 1.18 12.77 21.20
CA LYS A 2 0.28 13.19 22.28
C LYS A 2 -0.78 12.08 22.50
N THR A 3 -0.98 11.65 23.73
CA THR A 3 -1.93 10.58 24.10
C THR A 3 -3.21 11.18 24.70
N TYR A 4 -4.38 10.70 24.29
CA TYR A 4 -5.70 11.26 24.63
C TYR A 4 -6.58 10.22 25.31
N LYS A 5 -7.53 10.64 26.17
CA LYS A 5 -8.43 9.70 26.87
C LYS A 5 -9.83 9.76 26.29
N LEU A 6 -10.44 8.61 26.05
CA LEU A 6 -11.85 8.55 25.69
C LEU A 6 -12.73 8.69 26.94
N ILE A 7 -13.77 9.52 26.89
CA ILE A 7 -14.83 9.57 27.90
C ILE A 7 -16.16 9.25 27.25
N PRO A 8 -17.01 8.41 27.87
CA PRO A 8 -18.40 8.26 27.45
C PRO A 8 -19.16 9.56 27.72
N GLN A 9 -19.47 10.32 26.66
CA GLN A 9 -20.47 11.37 26.73
C GLN A 9 -21.57 11.13 25.68
N LEU A 10 -22.64 11.90 25.82
CA LEU A 10 -23.96 11.52 25.38
C LEU A 10 -24.48 12.41 24.21
N ARG A 11 -23.79 12.63 23.06
CA ARG A 11 -24.39 13.30 21.85
C ARG A 11 -23.90 12.80 20.46
N GLU A 12 -24.67 13.08 19.41
CA GLU A 12 -24.64 12.43 18.07
C GLU A 12 -23.51 12.86 17.09
N ASN A 13 -22.43 13.50 17.55
CA ASN A 13 -21.36 14.05 16.69
C ASN A 13 -19.96 13.87 17.31
N CYS A 14 -18.87 13.74 16.53
CA CYS A 14 -17.51 13.74 17.08
C CYS A 14 -17.22 15.13 17.68
N VAL A 15 -17.32 15.22 19.01
CA VAL A 15 -17.02 16.42 19.76
C VAL A 15 -15.72 16.19 20.51
N ILE A 16 -14.76 17.07 20.27
CA ILE A 16 -13.53 17.13 21.06
C ILE A 16 -13.68 18.15 22.19
N GLU A 17 -13.32 17.78 23.41
CA GLU A 17 -13.36 18.65 24.59
C GLU A 17 -12.00 18.70 25.30
N GLY A 18 -11.53 19.87 25.73
CA GLY A 18 -10.20 20.02 26.34
C GLY A 18 -9.70 21.45 26.36
N ASN A 19 -8.49 21.65 26.88
CA ASN A 19 -7.87 22.98 26.97
C ASN A 19 -7.76 23.68 25.61
N GLU A 20 -8.08 24.98 25.59
CA GLU A 20 -8.05 25.85 24.41
C GLU A 20 -6.74 25.75 23.61
N SER A 21 -5.59 25.75 24.30
CA SER A 21 -4.28 25.64 23.65
C SER A 21 -4.13 24.35 22.84
N ARG A 22 -4.69 23.23 23.31
CA ARG A 22 -4.59 21.92 22.66
C ARG A 22 -5.67 21.72 21.60
N ILE A 23 -6.85 22.26 21.83
CA ILE A 23 -8.00 22.15 20.93
C ILE A 23 -7.89 23.13 19.75
N SER A 24 -7.19 24.24 19.90
CA SER A 24 -6.97 25.23 18.83
C SER A 24 -6.34 24.66 17.56
N GLU A 25 -5.57 23.56 17.67
CA GLU A 25 -4.92 22.86 16.55
C GLU A 25 -5.92 22.22 15.57
N PHE A 26 -7.15 21.95 16.02
CA PHE A 26 -8.19 21.28 15.24
C PHE A 26 -9.26 22.25 14.75
N LYS A 27 -9.84 22.02 13.58
CA LYS A 27 -10.99 22.77 13.06
C LYS A 27 -12.21 21.87 12.95
N ILE A 28 -13.40 22.46 13.07
CA ILE A 28 -14.63 21.76 12.70
C ILE A 28 -14.54 21.42 11.20
N GLY A 29 -14.85 20.17 10.86
CA GLY A 29 -14.66 19.58 9.54
C GLY A 29 -13.33 18.85 9.33
N ASP A 30 -12.36 18.98 10.24
CA ASP A 30 -11.11 18.21 10.14
C ASP A 30 -11.39 16.72 10.30
N VAL A 31 -10.79 15.91 9.43
CA VAL A 31 -10.79 14.46 9.57
C VAL A 31 -9.59 14.02 10.41
N ILE A 32 -9.86 13.19 11.40
CA ILE A 32 -8.90 12.70 12.38
C ILE A 32 -8.86 11.18 12.43
N PHE A 33 -7.67 10.61 12.50
CA PHE A 33 -7.47 9.19 12.79
C PHE A 33 -7.19 9.00 14.27
N LEU A 34 -7.90 8.05 14.87
CA LEU A 34 -7.86 7.67 16.27
C LEU A 34 -7.24 6.29 16.37
N ILE A 35 -5.97 6.23 16.76
CA ILE A 35 -5.25 4.96 16.91
C ILE A 35 -5.37 4.49 18.37
N SER A 36 -5.90 3.29 18.58
CA SER A 36 -5.96 2.66 19.90
C SER A 36 -4.55 2.33 20.41
N ASN A 37 -4.30 2.53 21.70
CA ASN A 37 -3.04 2.15 22.34
C ASN A 37 -2.98 0.66 22.73
N LYS A 38 -4.03 -0.11 22.44
CA LYS A 38 -4.08 -1.54 22.75
C LYS A 38 -3.21 -2.39 21.81
N PRO A 39 -2.82 -3.62 22.24
CA PRO A 39 -2.07 -4.55 21.39
C PRO A 39 -2.80 -4.90 20.08
N THR A 40 -4.12 -5.05 20.14
CA THR A 40 -4.98 -5.25 18.98
C THR A 40 -5.50 -3.91 18.50
N LYS A 41 -5.12 -3.52 17.29
CA LYS A 41 -5.43 -2.20 16.72
C LYS A 41 -6.81 -2.13 16.05
N VAL A 42 -7.61 -3.21 16.14
CA VAL A 42 -9.00 -3.34 15.66
C VAL A 42 -9.95 -2.23 16.10
N HIS A 43 -9.60 -1.51 17.16
CA HIS A 43 -10.42 -0.44 17.71
C HIS A 43 -10.09 0.93 17.10
N SER A 44 -9.12 1.03 16.17
CA SER A 44 -8.69 2.32 15.58
C SER A 44 -9.61 2.77 14.45
N ILE A 45 -9.92 4.08 14.36
CA ILE A 45 -10.94 4.60 13.43
C ILE A 45 -10.64 6.02 12.89
N ILE A 46 -11.25 6.44 11.78
CA ILE A 46 -11.13 7.80 11.16
C ILE A 46 -12.36 8.71 11.34
N SER A 47 -12.45 9.55 12.36
CA SER A 47 -13.61 10.41 12.62
C SER A 47 -13.49 11.81 12.01
N LYS A 48 -14.61 12.47 11.67
CA LYS A 48 -14.64 13.89 11.31
C LYS A 48 -15.08 14.73 12.51
N ILE A 49 -14.35 15.79 12.84
CA ILE A 49 -14.67 16.68 13.96
C ILE A 49 -15.89 17.53 13.60
N GLU A 50 -16.95 17.40 14.36
CA GLU A 50 -18.23 18.10 14.15
C GLU A 50 -18.50 19.14 15.25
N GLY A 51 -17.75 19.10 16.36
CA GLY A 51 -17.85 20.08 17.43
C GLY A 51 -16.58 20.21 18.28
N LYS A 52 -16.43 21.37 18.93
CA LYS A 52 -15.32 21.68 19.82
C LYS A 52 -15.84 22.34 21.09
N ASN A 53 -15.50 21.78 22.25
CA ASN A 53 -15.82 22.35 23.55
C ASN A 53 -14.52 22.71 24.28
N ILE A 54 -14.44 23.93 24.81
CA ILE A 54 -13.28 24.34 25.61
C ILE A 54 -13.57 23.96 27.07
N SER A 55 -12.61 23.28 27.70
CA SER A 55 -12.65 22.98 29.13
C SER A 55 -11.29 23.29 29.78
N ASN A 56 -11.27 23.40 31.11
CA ASN A 56 -10.02 23.60 31.86
C ASN A 56 -9.19 22.31 32.01
N ASP A 57 -9.65 21.19 31.45
CA ASP A 57 -8.95 19.92 31.55
C ASP A 57 -7.72 19.90 30.64
N PRO A 58 -6.54 19.50 31.13
CA PRO A 58 -5.36 19.36 30.29
C PRO A 58 -5.50 18.27 29.22
N LYS A 59 -6.47 17.36 29.31
CA LYS A 59 -6.67 16.27 28.35
C LYS A 59 -7.70 16.66 27.28
N ILE A 60 -7.56 16.04 26.10
CA ILE A 60 -8.62 16.07 25.09
C ILE A 60 -9.46 14.80 25.26
N TYR A 61 -10.77 15.00 25.34
CA TYR A 61 -11.81 13.98 25.41
C TYR A 61 -12.57 13.93 24.10
N ILE A 62 -13.00 12.73 23.72
CA ILE A 62 -13.75 12.52 22.48
C ILE A 62 -15.01 11.69 22.79
N ASP A 63 -16.16 12.13 22.28
CA ASP A 63 -17.46 11.46 22.47
C ASP A 63 -17.48 10.07 21.79
N LYS A 64 -17.57 9.02 22.61
CA LYS A 64 -17.55 7.60 22.22
C LYS A 64 -18.70 7.17 21.30
N ARG A 65 -19.84 7.87 21.25
CA ARG A 65 -21.01 7.41 20.46
C ARG A 65 -20.80 7.40 18.95
N ASN A 66 -19.84 8.17 18.47
CA ASN A 66 -19.56 8.34 17.04
C ASN A 66 -18.31 7.57 16.61
N ILE A 67 -17.73 6.81 17.55
CA ILE A 67 -16.37 6.35 17.47
C ILE A 67 -16.36 4.86 17.77
N GLY A 68 -16.79 4.06 16.79
CA GLY A 68 -16.68 2.59 16.77
C GLY A 68 -16.91 1.86 18.10
N LYS A 69 -16.26 0.71 18.27
CA LYS A 69 -16.14 0.03 19.57
C LYS A 69 -14.74 0.27 20.10
N PHE A 70 -14.48 1.34 20.85
CA PHE A 70 -13.27 1.42 21.66
C PHE A 70 -13.46 0.73 22.98
N ALA A 71 -12.39 0.12 23.49
CA ALA A 71 -12.44 -0.49 24.81
C ALA A 71 -12.67 0.56 25.91
N GLU A 72 -13.17 0.11 27.06
CA GLU A 72 -13.29 0.98 28.23
C GLU A 72 -11.88 1.46 28.66
N ASN A 73 -11.75 2.78 28.91
CA ASN A 73 -10.50 3.45 29.26
C ASN A 73 -9.37 3.39 28.20
N ASP A 74 -9.70 3.12 26.94
CA ASP A 74 -8.71 3.17 25.86
C ASP A 74 -8.14 4.59 25.71
N GLU A 75 -6.83 4.68 25.52
CA GLU A 75 -6.18 5.94 25.19
C GLU A 75 -5.88 5.95 23.69
N VAL A 76 -6.25 7.04 23.02
CA VAL A 76 -6.13 7.15 21.57
C VAL A 76 -5.08 8.18 21.20
N ILE A 77 -4.46 8.00 20.04
CA ILE A 77 -3.63 9.00 19.39
C ILE A 77 -4.48 9.64 18.29
N ILE A 78 -4.68 10.97 18.36
CA ILE A 78 -5.37 11.76 17.34
C ILE A 78 -4.37 12.23 16.30
N LEU A 79 -4.69 12.01 15.02
CA LEU A 79 -3.88 12.41 13.89
C LEU A 79 -4.73 13.13 12.88
N LYS A 80 -4.25 14.23 12.33
CA LYS A 80 -4.92 14.89 11.22
C LYS A 80 -4.60 14.16 9.92
N TYR A 81 -5.58 13.47 9.36
CA TYR A 81 -5.42 12.72 8.11
C TYR A 81 -6.65 12.98 7.24
N ASN A 82 -6.43 13.37 5.98
CA ASN A 82 -7.50 13.62 5.02
C ASN A 82 -7.56 12.45 4.03
N PRO A 83 -8.33 11.38 4.33
CA PRO A 83 -8.52 10.27 3.41
C PRO A 83 -9.24 10.72 2.13
N ALA A 84 -9.02 9.99 1.04
CA ALA A 84 -9.79 10.20 -0.18
C ALA A 84 -11.26 9.79 0.01
N GLU A 85 -12.17 10.45 -0.69
CA GLU A 85 -13.55 10.00 -0.81
C GLU A 85 -13.61 8.70 -1.62
N ALA A 86 -14.32 7.69 -1.10
CA ALA A 86 -14.55 6.45 -1.81
C ALA A 86 -15.44 6.71 -3.03
N ILE A 87 -15.02 6.24 -4.21
CA ILE A 87 -15.84 6.21 -5.41
C ILE A 87 -16.88 5.10 -5.29
N ARG A 88 -16.48 3.96 -4.72
CA ARG A 88 -17.31 2.76 -4.61
C ARG A 88 -17.07 2.05 -3.29
N ILE A 89 -18.15 1.53 -2.71
CA ILE A 89 -18.14 0.70 -1.51
C ILE A 89 -19.05 -0.51 -1.73
N GLN A 90 -18.63 -1.68 -1.28
CA GLN A 90 -19.41 -2.91 -1.29
C GLN A 90 -19.60 -3.40 0.14
N ILE A 91 -20.86 -3.53 0.56
CA ILE A 91 -21.27 -3.89 1.91
C ILE A 91 -21.99 -5.23 1.86
N CYS A 92 -21.56 -6.16 2.71
CA CYS A 92 -22.20 -7.46 2.87
C CYS A 92 -23.19 -7.43 4.05
N VAL A 93 -24.42 -7.87 3.81
CA VAL A 93 -25.50 -7.96 4.80
C VAL A 93 -26.04 -9.40 4.89
N SER A 94 -26.72 -9.72 5.99
CA SER A 94 -27.27 -11.08 6.19
C SER A 94 -28.39 -11.39 5.21
N GLU A 95 -28.40 -12.62 4.69
CA GLU A 95 -29.52 -13.15 3.89
C GLU A 95 -30.84 -13.22 4.66
N ASP A 96 -30.79 -13.30 5.99
CA ASP A 96 -31.97 -13.27 6.87
C ASP A 96 -32.80 -11.98 6.73
N TYR A 97 -32.18 -10.88 6.29
CA TYR A 97 -32.91 -9.64 6.04
C TYR A 97 -33.70 -9.77 4.74
N SER A 98 -34.97 -10.13 4.85
CA SER A 98 -35.88 -10.28 3.70
C SER A 98 -36.15 -8.96 2.96
N VAL A 99 -36.18 -7.84 3.69
CA VAL A 99 -36.57 -6.51 3.20
C VAL A 99 -35.49 -5.73 2.44
N ILE A 100 -34.22 -6.14 2.55
CA ILE A 100 -33.10 -5.45 1.89
C ILE A 100 -32.86 -6.15 0.56
N SER A 101 -32.83 -5.47 -0.58
CA SER A 101 -32.43 -6.06 -1.87
C SER A 101 -30.93 -5.87 -2.13
N LYS A 102 -30.33 -6.76 -2.94
CA LYS A 102 -28.97 -6.54 -3.46
C LYS A 102 -29.00 -5.44 -4.53
N GLY A 103 -27.92 -4.68 -4.71
CA GLY A 103 -27.80 -3.68 -5.77
C GLY A 103 -27.13 -2.38 -5.36
N ASP A 104 -27.30 -1.34 -6.17
CA ASP A 104 -26.85 0.03 -5.87
C ASP A 104 -27.85 0.74 -4.97
N TRP A 105 -27.38 1.23 -3.82
CA TRP A 105 -28.18 1.84 -2.75
C TRP A 105 -27.83 3.32 -2.52
N THR A 106 -27.08 3.94 -3.42
CA THR A 106 -26.55 5.31 -3.28
C THR A 106 -27.63 6.33 -2.88
N THR A 107 -28.86 6.23 -3.39
CA THR A 107 -29.94 7.20 -3.15
C THR A 107 -30.72 6.98 -1.86
N ASN A 108 -30.60 5.80 -1.24
CA ASN A 108 -31.46 5.39 -0.12
C ASN A 108 -30.79 5.53 1.24
N ILE A 109 -29.49 5.84 1.25
CA ILE A 109 -28.72 5.99 2.47
C ILE A 109 -28.86 7.42 2.97
N LYS A 110 -29.15 7.56 4.27
CA LYS A 110 -29.26 8.89 4.89
C LYS A 110 -27.93 9.62 4.86
N SER A 111 -28.01 10.95 4.68
CA SER A 111 -26.87 11.86 4.80
C SER A 111 -26.11 11.71 6.12
N SER A 112 -26.78 11.23 7.17
CA SER A 112 -26.18 10.92 8.46
C SER A 112 -25.16 9.77 8.43
N VAL A 113 -24.95 9.07 7.32
CA VAL A 113 -23.87 8.08 7.13
C VAL A 113 -22.71 8.68 6.34
N LEU A 114 -22.95 9.82 5.67
CA LEU A 114 -21.91 10.55 4.95
C LEU A 114 -20.92 11.14 5.96
N ASP A 115 -19.65 11.09 5.61
CA ASP A 115 -18.47 11.42 6.43
C ASP A 115 -18.35 10.62 7.73
N LYS A 116 -19.28 9.69 8.00
CA LYS A 116 -19.21 8.79 9.15
C LYS A 116 -18.37 7.58 8.79
N LEU A 117 -17.06 7.79 8.84
CA LEU A 117 -16.08 6.82 9.33
C LEU A 117 -15.98 5.46 8.61
N VAL A 118 -14.93 5.21 7.80
CA VAL A 118 -14.41 3.84 7.67
C VAL A 118 -12.93 3.72 7.27
N ASP A 119 -12.18 2.86 7.97
CA ASP A 119 -11.09 2.10 7.36
C ASP A 119 -11.28 0.61 7.70
N LEU A 120 -11.63 -0.18 6.67
CA LEU A 120 -12.57 -1.30 6.68
C LEU A 120 -12.20 -2.52 7.53
N GLY A 121 -12.59 -2.49 8.81
CA GLY A 121 -12.98 -3.66 9.61
C GLY A 121 -14.26 -3.42 10.42
N ASP A 122 -14.96 -2.32 10.14
CA ASP A 122 -16.15 -1.89 10.86
C ASP A 122 -17.47 -2.26 10.15
N GLU A 123 -18.53 -2.30 10.96
CA GLU A 123 -19.90 -2.47 10.51
C GLU A 123 -20.52 -1.11 10.21
N ILE A 124 -21.00 -0.90 8.97
CA ILE A 124 -21.78 0.29 8.63
C ILE A 124 -23.25 0.03 8.99
N SER A 125 -23.85 1.00 9.68
CA SER A 125 -25.30 1.04 9.88
C SER A 125 -25.94 2.05 8.95
N PHE A 126 -27.01 1.65 8.27
CA PHE A 126 -27.74 2.48 7.34
C PHE A 126 -29.24 2.40 7.62
N LEU A 127 -29.94 3.50 7.33
CA LEU A 127 -31.37 3.61 7.57
C LEU A 127 -32.12 3.37 6.26
N ILE A 128 -33.05 2.41 6.31
CA ILE A 128 -33.84 1.96 5.17
C ILE A 128 -35.24 2.57 5.33
N PRO A 129 -35.67 3.44 4.40
CA PRO A 129 -37.05 3.90 4.36
C PRO A 129 -38.00 2.71 4.21
N TRP A 130 -39.03 2.65 5.05
CA TRP A 130 -40.03 1.58 5.00
C TRP A 130 -41.42 2.20 5.01
N GLU A 131 -42.30 1.70 4.15
CA GLU A 131 -43.66 2.22 3.99
C GLU A 131 -44.50 2.05 5.27
N GLY A 132 -44.15 1.09 6.13
CA GLY A 132 -44.78 0.82 7.42
C GLY A 132 -44.44 1.80 8.55
N SER A 133 -44.20 3.08 8.24
CA SER A 133 -43.95 4.23 9.13
C SER A 133 -42.60 4.30 9.89
N ALA A 134 -42.05 3.21 10.42
CA ALA A 134 -40.74 3.23 11.08
C ALA A 134 -39.61 2.78 10.13
N PRO A 135 -38.50 3.53 10.00
CA PRO A 135 -37.36 3.10 9.19
C PRO A 135 -36.66 1.89 9.80
N ILE A 136 -36.15 1.00 8.97
CA ILE A 136 -35.40 -0.19 9.40
C ILE A 136 -33.91 0.18 9.46
N VAL A 137 -33.24 -0.14 10.56
CA VAL A 137 -31.77 -0.03 10.65
C VAL A 137 -31.16 -1.31 10.13
N GLY A 138 -30.46 -1.24 9.00
CA GLY A 138 -29.63 -2.32 8.48
C GLY A 138 -28.19 -2.16 8.95
N THR A 139 -27.53 -3.26 9.30
CA THR A 139 -26.10 -3.29 9.62
C THR A 139 -25.40 -4.24 8.66
N GLY A 140 -24.28 -3.82 8.08
CA GLY A 140 -23.51 -4.60 7.13
C GLY A 140 -22.00 -4.45 7.31
N ILE A 141 -21.25 -5.46 6.89
CA ILE A 141 -19.78 -5.48 6.94
C ILE A 141 -19.25 -4.96 5.62
N VAL A 142 -18.35 -3.98 5.67
CA VAL A 142 -17.74 -3.50 4.44
C VAL A 142 -16.71 -4.49 3.93
N ASN A 143 -16.87 -4.94 2.69
CA ASN A 143 -16.03 -5.96 2.08
C ASN A 143 -15.01 -5.38 1.10
N TYR A 144 -15.33 -4.23 0.49
CA TYR A 144 -14.46 -3.62 -0.52
C TYR A 144 -14.73 -2.12 -0.68
N THR A 145 -13.68 -1.36 -0.98
CA THR A 145 -13.75 0.06 -1.39
C THR A 145 -12.82 0.36 -2.56
N LEU A 146 -13.10 1.46 -3.26
CA LEU A 146 -12.21 2.07 -4.24
C LEU A 146 -12.12 3.58 -3.98
N PRO A 147 -10.94 4.17 -3.71
CA PRO A 147 -9.65 3.51 -3.51
C PRO A 147 -9.64 2.59 -2.27
N ASN A 148 -8.54 1.87 -2.09
CA ASN A 148 -8.36 1.08 -0.87
C ASN A 148 -8.40 2.00 0.36
N PRO A 149 -8.88 1.51 1.49
CA PRO A 149 -8.91 2.27 2.74
C PRO A 149 -7.51 2.73 3.16
N PRO A 150 -7.38 3.84 3.91
CA PRO A 150 -8.43 4.65 4.54
C PRO A 150 -9.24 5.54 3.58
N VAL A 151 -10.57 5.53 3.68
CA VAL A 151 -11.48 6.32 2.82
C VAL A 151 -12.66 6.92 3.60
N ILE A 152 -13.23 8.03 3.12
CA ILE A 152 -14.51 8.55 3.63
C ILE A 152 -15.65 8.22 2.68
N ILE A 153 -16.86 8.12 3.24
CA ILE A 153 -18.09 7.99 2.47
C ILE A 153 -18.63 9.40 2.23
N GLY A 154 -18.55 9.90 1.01
CA GLY A 154 -19.09 11.21 0.66
C GLY A 154 -20.32 11.11 -0.24
N GLU A 155 -20.81 12.26 -0.68
CA GLU A 155 -22.00 12.35 -1.54
C GLU A 155 -21.82 11.67 -2.90
N ARG A 156 -20.57 11.50 -3.37
CA ARG A 156 -20.26 10.89 -4.67
C ARG A 156 -20.03 9.38 -4.57
N THR A 157 -19.99 8.85 -3.34
CA THR A 157 -19.72 7.45 -3.09
C THR A 157 -20.88 6.57 -3.53
N ARG A 158 -20.60 5.60 -4.40
CA ARG A 158 -21.58 4.58 -4.78
C ARG A 158 -21.54 3.38 -3.85
N ILE A 159 -22.68 3.04 -3.25
CA ILE A 159 -22.76 1.96 -2.24
C ILE A 159 -23.52 0.78 -2.81
N PHE A 160 -22.89 -0.39 -2.82
CA PHE A 160 -23.45 -1.64 -3.30
C PHE A 160 -23.71 -2.58 -2.12
N LEU A 161 -24.92 -3.15 -2.04
CA LEU A 161 -25.26 -4.16 -1.05
C LEU A 161 -25.25 -5.56 -1.66
N ASP A 162 -24.59 -6.48 -0.99
CA ASP A 162 -24.64 -7.91 -1.26
C ASP A 162 -25.16 -8.68 -0.06
N LYS A 163 -26.06 -9.63 -0.29
CA LYS A 163 -26.41 -10.59 0.77
C LYS A 163 -25.46 -11.77 0.80
N LYS A 164 -25.16 -12.21 2.01
CA LYS A 164 -24.26 -13.32 2.34
C LYS A 164 -24.85 -14.16 3.46
N SER A 165 -24.50 -15.45 3.49
CA SER A 165 -24.86 -16.32 4.61
C SER A 165 -24.18 -15.87 5.91
N LYS A 166 -24.68 -16.30 7.06
CA LYS A 166 -24.06 -15.96 8.36
C LYS A 166 -22.63 -16.48 8.47
N GLU A 167 -22.36 -17.65 7.92
CA GLU A 167 -21.03 -18.25 7.88
C GLU A 167 -20.09 -17.40 7.03
N GLU A 168 -20.51 -17.01 5.82
CA GLU A 168 -19.73 -16.13 4.95
C GLU A 168 -19.46 -14.77 5.60
N LEU A 169 -20.47 -14.16 6.22
CA LEU A 169 -20.31 -12.88 6.93
C LEU A 169 -19.30 -12.98 8.06
N SER A 170 -19.29 -14.09 8.80
CA SER A 170 -18.34 -14.30 9.89
C SER A 170 -16.90 -14.40 9.37
N GLN A 171 -16.70 -15.06 8.22
CA GLN A 171 -15.40 -15.15 7.57
C GLN A 171 -14.93 -13.80 7.02
N ILE A 172 -15.83 -13.06 6.35
CA ILE A 172 -15.56 -11.71 5.85
C ILE A 172 -15.17 -10.79 7.00
N LYS A 173 -15.92 -10.83 8.11
CA LYS A 173 -15.63 -10.04 9.31
C LYS A 173 -14.22 -10.29 9.84
N MET A 174 -13.85 -11.56 10.02
CA MET A 174 -12.52 -11.92 10.51
C MET A 174 -11.42 -11.44 9.56
N LYS A 175 -11.61 -11.61 8.25
CA LYS A 175 -10.65 -11.16 7.23
C LYS A 175 -10.46 -9.64 7.26
N MET A 176 -11.56 -8.88 7.30
CA MET A 176 -11.50 -7.41 7.32
C MET A 176 -10.83 -6.88 8.59
N MET A 177 -11.11 -7.53 9.73
CA MET A 177 -10.46 -7.20 11.01
C MET A 177 -8.94 -7.35 10.95
N LEU A 178 -8.42 -8.45 10.40
CA LEU A 178 -6.97 -8.65 10.26
C LEU A 178 -6.33 -7.62 9.32
N GLN A 179 -7.00 -7.30 8.22
CA GLN A 179 -6.51 -6.28 7.28
C GLN A 179 -6.50 -4.88 7.89
N GLN A 180 -7.47 -4.56 8.76
CA GLN A 180 -7.48 -3.29 9.48
C GLN A 180 -6.28 -3.18 10.42
N GLU A 181 -5.96 -4.21 11.19
CA GLU A 181 -4.79 -4.20 12.08
C GLU A 181 -3.49 -3.99 11.32
N GLU A 182 -3.29 -4.71 10.21
CA GLU A 182 -2.11 -4.56 9.36
C GLU A 182 -1.97 -3.13 8.83
N ARG A 183 -3.06 -2.52 8.34
CA ARG A 183 -3.06 -1.15 7.85
C ARG A 183 -2.74 -0.14 8.95
N VAL A 184 -3.30 -0.30 10.15
CA VAL A 184 -2.99 0.59 11.28
C VAL A 184 -1.50 0.53 11.60
N ASN A 185 -0.90 -0.66 11.59
CA ASN A 185 0.53 -0.83 11.85
C ASN A 185 1.38 -0.13 10.78
N ILE A 186 1.02 -0.24 9.49
CA ILE A 186 1.71 0.46 8.40
C ILE A 186 1.62 1.98 8.58
N LEU A 187 0.44 2.50 8.91
CA LEU A 187 0.24 3.93 9.14
C LEU A 187 1.06 4.41 10.35
N GLU A 188 1.05 3.65 11.45
CA GLU A 188 1.83 3.93 12.66
C GLU A 188 3.34 3.97 12.34
N GLN A 189 3.85 3.00 11.56
CA GLN A 189 5.25 2.98 11.09
C GLN A 189 5.58 4.19 10.20
N GLN A 190 4.74 4.50 9.21
CA GLN A 190 4.94 5.64 8.33
C GLN A 190 4.99 6.97 9.10
N MET A 191 4.22 7.06 10.19
CA MET A 191 4.18 8.22 11.07
C MET A 191 5.36 8.31 12.03
N GLU A 192 5.78 7.19 12.64
CA GLU A 192 6.98 7.15 13.48
C GLU A 192 8.23 7.60 12.70
N GLN A 193 8.22 7.36 11.39
CA GLN A 193 9.31 7.68 10.47
C GLN A 193 9.19 9.08 9.82
N ASP A 194 8.16 9.89 10.15
CA ASP A 194 7.88 11.22 9.57
C ASP A 194 7.73 11.25 8.02
N THR A 195 7.51 10.08 7.44
CA THR A 195 7.56 9.80 6.00
C THR A 195 6.51 10.59 5.22
N PHE A 196 5.31 10.74 5.78
CA PHE A 196 4.20 11.44 5.13
C PHE A 196 4.48 12.95 4.96
N ASN A 197 5.08 13.57 5.99
CA ASN A 197 5.46 14.99 5.92
C ASN A 197 6.61 15.18 4.93
N ILE A 198 7.56 14.24 4.88
CA ILE A 198 8.67 14.26 3.92
C ILE A 198 8.15 14.14 2.47
N ILE A 199 7.29 13.17 2.14
CA ILE A 199 6.72 13.03 0.78
C ILE A 199 5.93 14.29 0.40
N LYS A 200 5.12 14.81 1.33
CA LYS A 200 4.33 16.01 1.11
C LYS A 200 5.22 17.23 0.89
N LYS A 201 6.28 17.40 1.68
CA LYS A 201 7.29 18.45 1.51
C LYS A 201 7.96 18.33 0.14
N ILE A 202 8.36 17.13 -0.25
CA ILE A 202 9.01 16.88 -1.56
C ILE A 202 8.09 17.19 -2.74
N LYS A 203 6.82 16.81 -2.67
CA LYS A 203 5.85 17.06 -3.75
C LYS A 203 5.39 18.52 -3.81
N GLN A 204 5.51 19.29 -2.73
CA GLN A 204 5.05 20.68 -2.65
C GLN A 204 6.17 21.70 -2.87
N GLU A 205 7.42 21.41 -2.49
CA GLU A 205 8.55 22.35 -2.54
C GLU A 205 9.36 22.30 -3.85
N GLU A 206 8.88 21.57 -4.89
CA GLU A 206 9.53 21.45 -6.20
C GLU A 206 11.05 21.17 -6.13
N PHE A 207 11.45 20.22 -5.28
CA PHE A 207 12.88 19.89 -5.15
C PHE A 207 13.49 19.44 -6.48
N PRO A 208 14.78 19.74 -6.71
CA PRO A 208 15.47 19.31 -7.91
C PRO A 208 15.44 17.78 -8.02
N SER A 209 15.31 17.30 -9.26
CA SER A 209 15.31 15.88 -9.59
C SER A 209 16.29 15.62 -10.73
N LYS A 210 17.11 14.58 -10.61
CA LYS A 210 17.99 14.11 -11.68
C LYS A 210 17.82 12.64 -11.91
N GLY A 211 17.87 12.26 -13.18
CA GLY A 211 17.66 10.89 -13.63
C GLY A 211 18.88 10.35 -14.35
N GLN A 212 19.14 9.06 -14.18
CA GLN A 212 20.10 8.31 -14.95
C GLN A 212 19.44 7.10 -15.59
N LYS A 213 19.78 6.83 -16.86
CA LYS A 213 19.16 5.79 -17.67
C LYS A 213 20.20 4.77 -18.12
N TYR A 214 19.91 3.49 -17.88
CA TYR A 214 20.75 2.35 -18.22
C TYR A 214 20.02 1.46 -19.20
N LYS A 215 20.58 1.23 -20.38
CA LYS A 215 20.04 0.27 -21.36
C LYS A 215 20.52 -1.14 -21.02
N PHE A 216 19.63 -2.12 -21.08
CA PHE A 216 20.00 -3.54 -20.97
C PHE A 216 19.52 -4.35 -22.18
N LYS A 217 20.19 -5.47 -22.43
CA LYS A 217 19.84 -6.40 -23.52
C LYS A 217 19.82 -7.84 -23.02
N ALA A 218 18.97 -8.66 -23.65
CA ALA A 218 18.88 -10.11 -23.48
C ALA A 218 18.89 -10.54 -22.00
N THR A 219 18.20 -9.81 -21.13
CA THR A 219 18.14 -10.09 -19.69
C THR A 219 16.69 -10.16 -19.29
N ASN A 220 16.30 -11.20 -18.54
CA ASN A 220 14.96 -11.29 -17.97
C ASN A 220 14.71 -10.05 -17.07
N PRO A 221 13.75 -9.18 -17.43
CA PRO A 221 13.57 -7.89 -16.77
C PRO A 221 13.04 -8.04 -15.34
N GLN A 222 12.29 -9.10 -15.03
CA GLN A 222 11.85 -9.39 -13.66
C GLN A 222 13.06 -9.73 -12.77
N LYS A 223 13.94 -10.64 -13.23
CA LYS A 223 15.17 -10.99 -12.49
C LYS A 223 16.11 -9.80 -12.32
N LEU A 224 16.20 -8.94 -13.34
CA LEU A 224 16.98 -7.70 -13.26
C LEU A 224 16.39 -6.76 -12.21
N PHE A 225 15.08 -6.58 -12.18
CA PHE A 225 14.41 -5.76 -11.17
C PHE A 225 14.65 -6.31 -9.76
N ASP A 226 14.45 -7.60 -9.52
CA ASP A 226 14.71 -8.25 -8.22
C ASP A 226 16.15 -8.02 -7.75
N SER A 227 17.10 -8.15 -8.68
CA SER A 227 18.53 -7.94 -8.40
C SER A 227 18.85 -6.48 -8.11
N LEU A 228 18.23 -5.52 -8.82
CA LEU A 228 18.40 -4.10 -8.56
C LEU A 228 17.82 -3.69 -7.20
N GLN A 229 16.68 -4.27 -6.80
CA GLN A 229 16.13 -4.02 -5.47
C GLN A 229 17.10 -4.42 -4.34
N SER A 230 17.95 -5.43 -4.58
CA SER A 230 18.98 -5.82 -3.60
C SER A 230 20.01 -4.72 -3.34
N ILE A 231 20.29 -3.84 -4.30
CA ILE A 231 21.23 -2.71 -4.16
C ILE A 231 20.72 -1.71 -3.12
N PHE A 232 19.39 -1.59 -3.02
CA PHE A 232 18.70 -0.67 -2.12
C PHE A 232 18.25 -1.33 -0.81
N GLN A 233 18.69 -2.57 -0.54
CA GLN A 233 18.42 -3.23 0.73
C GLN A 233 18.98 -2.41 1.90
N GLY A 234 18.14 -2.18 2.91
CA GLY A 234 18.45 -1.33 4.05
C GLY A 234 18.00 0.12 3.90
N LEU A 235 17.55 0.54 2.71
CA LEU A 235 16.79 1.78 2.57
C LEU A 235 15.33 1.56 2.95
N GLN A 236 14.70 2.63 3.42
CA GLN A 236 13.28 2.59 3.73
C GLN A 236 12.48 2.58 2.42
N VAL A 237 11.60 1.59 2.26
CA VAL A 237 10.68 1.52 1.11
C VAL A 237 9.51 2.47 1.37
N ILE A 238 9.27 3.37 0.42
CA ILE A 238 8.20 4.37 0.50
C ILE A 238 6.98 3.94 -0.30
N GLU A 239 7.21 3.45 -1.52
CA GLU A 239 6.19 2.85 -2.35
C GLU A 239 6.57 1.39 -2.60
N GLU A 240 5.68 0.50 -2.18
CA GLU A 240 5.87 -0.94 -2.38
C GLU A 240 6.12 -1.23 -3.86
N PRO A 241 7.02 -2.18 -4.18
CA PRO A 241 7.39 -2.47 -5.54
C PRO A 241 6.18 -2.86 -6.39
N PHE A 242 5.85 -2.02 -7.38
CA PHE A 242 4.80 -2.30 -8.35
C PHE A 242 5.39 -3.05 -9.54
N ARG A 243 4.66 -4.06 -10.03
CA ARG A 243 5.07 -4.87 -11.18
C ARG A 243 3.89 -5.10 -12.10
N LYS A 244 4.13 -5.02 -13.41
CA LYS A 244 3.16 -5.32 -14.44
C LYS A 244 3.85 -5.96 -15.63
N THR A 245 3.48 -7.21 -15.92
CA THR A 245 3.81 -7.84 -17.20
C THR A 245 2.68 -7.59 -18.17
N TYR A 246 3.01 -7.14 -19.38
CA TYR A 246 2.06 -6.91 -20.46
C TYR A 246 2.01 -8.11 -21.41
N ASP A 247 3.15 -8.76 -21.64
CA ASP A 247 3.31 -9.96 -22.47
C ASP A 247 4.50 -10.77 -21.93
N ASP A 248 4.21 -11.95 -21.37
CA ASP A 248 5.24 -12.82 -20.79
C ASP A 248 6.17 -13.43 -21.86
N GLU A 249 5.64 -13.71 -23.07
CA GLU A 249 6.42 -14.28 -24.17
C GLU A 249 7.40 -13.27 -24.74
N LYS A 250 6.96 -12.01 -24.82
CA LYS A 250 7.80 -10.88 -25.26
C LYS A 250 8.55 -10.21 -24.12
N GLN A 251 8.42 -10.66 -22.87
CA GLN A 251 9.06 -9.99 -21.73
C GLN A 251 8.76 -8.48 -21.65
N ASP A 252 7.59 -8.05 -22.16
CA ASP A 252 7.13 -6.67 -22.07
C ASP A 252 6.74 -6.41 -20.62
N PHE A 253 7.54 -5.63 -19.90
CA PHE A 253 7.45 -5.54 -18.44
C PHE A 253 7.73 -4.12 -17.96
N PHE A 254 6.97 -3.75 -16.93
CA PHE A 254 7.17 -2.53 -16.18
C PHE A 254 7.25 -2.87 -14.70
N ALA A 255 8.21 -2.29 -14.01
CA ALA A 255 8.18 -2.25 -12.56
C ALA A 255 8.77 -0.95 -12.04
N SER A 256 8.32 -0.58 -10.85
CA SER A 256 8.78 0.62 -10.15
C SER A 256 8.88 0.36 -8.65
N ALA A 257 9.83 0.99 -8.00
CA ALA A 257 9.95 1.02 -6.55
C ALA A 257 10.54 2.35 -6.12
N VAL A 258 10.02 2.91 -5.01
CA VAL A 258 10.52 4.17 -4.46
C VAL A 258 11.11 3.94 -3.08
N PHE A 259 12.35 4.35 -2.92
CA PHE A 259 13.11 4.25 -1.67
C PHE A 259 13.39 5.64 -1.09
N MET A 260 13.60 5.70 0.22
CA MET A 260 14.08 6.90 0.89
C MET A 260 15.47 6.65 1.47
N LEU A 261 16.37 7.57 1.13
CA LEU A 261 17.70 7.69 1.71
C LEU A 261 17.69 8.89 2.68
N ARG A 262 18.09 8.64 3.93
CA ARG A 262 18.28 9.69 4.93
C ARG A 262 19.77 9.91 5.16
N LYS A 263 20.27 11.11 4.88
CA LYS A 263 21.64 11.55 5.17
C LYS A 263 21.57 12.74 6.13
N HIS A 264 21.91 12.53 7.41
CA HIS A 264 21.81 13.57 8.43
C HIS A 264 20.40 14.21 8.48
N ASP A 265 20.30 15.51 8.17
CA ASP A 265 19.07 16.30 8.13
C ASP A 265 18.45 16.40 6.73
N SER A 266 19.09 15.82 5.70
CA SER A 266 18.55 15.78 4.33
C SER A 266 17.90 14.43 4.03
N PHE A 267 16.86 14.49 3.21
CA PHE A 267 16.16 13.32 2.67
C PHE A 267 16.26 13.33 1.14
N GLN A 268 16.37 12.13 0.59
CA GLN A 268 16.33 11.91 -0.85
C GLN A 268 15.38 10.77 -1.17
N LEU A 269 14.54 10.96 -2.18
CA LEU A 269 13.76 9.89 -2.77
C LEU A 269 14.52 9.32 -3.96
N ILE A 270 14.54 8.01 -4.04
CA ILE A 270 15.15 7.26 -5.12
C ILE A 270 14.04 6.46 -5.80
N ASP A 271 13.65 6.86 -7.01
CA ASP A 271 12.68 6.15 -7.84
C ASP A 271 13.43 5.29 -8.86
N LEU A 272 13.28 3.97 -8.71
CA LEU A 272 13.80 2.96 -9.61
C LEU A 272 12.68 2.47 -10.50
N GLN A 273 12.83 2.64 -11.81
CA GLN A 273 11.91 2.14 -12.82
C GLN A 273 12.61 1.21 -13.79
N ILE A 274 11.91 0.19 -14.24
CA ILE A 274 12.34 -0.66 -15.35
C ILE A 274 11.23 -0.73 -16.38
N THR A 275 11.61 -0.61 -17.64
CA THR A 275 10.75 -0.77 -18.81
C THR A 275 11.44 -1.71 -19.78
N SER A 276 10.79 -2.79 -20.19
CA SER A 276 11.26 -3.64 -21.28
C SER A 276 10.21 -3.80 -22.36
N SER A 277 10.73 -3.99 -23.56
CA SER A 277 9.98 -4.60 -24.63
C SER A 277 10.86 -5.60 -25.37
N GLU A 278 10.32 -6.78 -25.63
CA GLU A 278 11.08 -7.91 -26.17
C GLU A 278 12.32 -8.21 -25.30
N ASN A 279 13.47 -8.40 -25.94
CA ASN A 279 14.73 -8.72 -25.26
C ASN A 279 15.55 -7.48 -24.88
N SER A 280 14.94 -6.30 -24.74
CA SER A 280 15.69 -5.10 -24.38
C SER A 280 14.87 -4.10 -23.59
N GLY A 281 15.55 -3.23 -22.85
CA GLY A 281 14.85 -2.28 -22.02
C GLY A 281 15.74 -1.22 -21.41
N ASN A 282 15.13 -0.46 -20.52
CA ASN A 282 15.77 0.61 -19.78
C ASN A 282 15.48 0.45 -18.29
N VAL A 283 16.53 0.57 -17.49
CA VAL A 283 16.44 0.90 -16.07
C VAL A 283 16.61 2.41 -15.96
N ILE A 284 15.76 3.07 -15.20
CA ILE A 284 15.79 4.50 -14.96
C ILE A 284 15.85 4.69 -13.45
N LEU A 285 16.83 5.44 -12.99
CA LEU A 285 16.99 5.81 -11.58
C LEU A 285 16.81 7.32 -11.48
N TRP A 286 15.79 7.78 -10.78
CA TRP A 286 15.59 9.18 -10.43
C TRP A 286 15.93 9.40 -8.97
N VAL A 287 16.62 10.49 -8.70
CA VAL A 287 16.89 10.95 -7.34
C VAL A 287 16.37 12.37 -7.19
N THR A 288 15.52 12.58 -6.19
CA THR A 288 14.91 13.86 -5.85
C THR A 288 15.26 14.21 -4.42
N GLY A 289 15.71 15.44 -4.16
CA GLY A 289 16.13 15.87 -2.83
C GLY A 289 16.44 17.35 -2.75
N GLU A 290 16.69 17.86 -1.55
CA GLU A 290 16.82 19.31 -1.31
C GLU A 290 18.08 19.93 -1.95
N ASN A 291 19.15 19.15 -2.08
CA ASN A 291 20.47 19.61 -2.54
C ASN A 291 20.92 18.87 -3.81
N GLU A 292 21.09 19.62 -4.89
CA GLU A 292 21.52 19.07 -6.19
C GLU A 292 22.90 18.40 -6.15
N GLY A 293 23.82 18.87 -5.31
CA GLY A 293 25.14 18.25 -5.13
C GLY A 293 25.04 16.85 -4.53
N GLU A 294 24.23 16.69 -3.49
CA GLU A 294 23.98 15.39 -2.85
C GLU A 294 23.23 14.44 -3.80
N ILE A 295 22.38 14.96 -4.68
CA ILE A 295 21.69 14.15 -5.70
C ILE A 295 22.71 13.53 -6.66
N ILE A 296 23.69 14.34 -7.11
CA ILE A 296 24.75 13.87 -8.01
C ILE A 296 25.60 12.81 -7.32
N GLU A 297 25.99 13.02 -6.07
CA GLU A 297 26.76 12.02 -5.29
C GLU A 297 26.01 10.70 -5.16
N THR A 298 24.71 10.75 -4.86
CA THR A 298 23.89 9.54 -4.73
C THR A 298 23.75 8.81 -6.07
N LEU A 299 23.54 9.53 -7.17
CA LEU A 299 23.53 8.93 -8.50
C LEU A 299 24.88 8.27 -8.84
N GLN A 300 26.00 8.93 -8.56
CA GLN A 300 27.34 8.38 -8.78
C GLN A 300 27.59 7.13 -7.93
N HIS A 301 27.17 7.13 -6.66
CA HIS A 301 27.32 5.99 -5.77
C HIS A 301 26.62 4.72 -6.31
N TYR A 302 25.42 4.88 -6.88
CA TYR A 302 24.66 3.75 -7.42
C TYR A 302 24.98 3.42 -8.88
N ASP A 303 25.59 4.34 -9.63
CA ASP A 303 25.98 4.13 -11.03
C ASP A 303 26.90 2.92 -11.21
N GLU A 304 27.97 2.84 -10.43
CA GLU A 304 28.93 1.73 -10.49
C GLU A 304 28.27 0.39 -10.16
N ARG A 305 27.49 0.34 -9.07
CA ARG A 305 26.79 -0.87 -8.62
C ARG A 305 25.76 -1.38 -9.62
N ILE A 306 24.98 -0.47 -10.23
CA ILE A 306 23.98 -0.84 -11.24
C ILE A 306 24.68 -1.33 -12.51
N LYS A 307 25.78 -0.69 -12.94
CA LYS A 307 26.55 -1.13 -14.11
C LYS A 307 27.14 -2.52 -13.91
N GLU A 308 27.78 -2.78 -12.77
CA GLU A 308 28.36 -4.09 -12.44
C GLU A 308 27.30 -5.18 -12.36
N LEU A 309 26.18 -4.92 -11.69
CA LEU A 309 25.10 -5.89 -11.55
C LEU A 309 24.43 -6.18 -12.90
N LYS A 310 24.20 -5.15 -13.73
CA LYS A 310 23.66 -5.31 -15.07
C LYS A 310 24.62 -6.11 -15.96
N GLN A 311 25.91 -5.79 -15.95
CA GLN A 311 26.94 -6.53 -16.70
C GLN A 311 27.01 -7.99 -16.23
N GLY A 312 27.04 -8.25 -14.92
CA GLY A 312 27.07 -9.60 -14.37
C GLY A 312 25.83 -10.43 -14.74
N LEU A 313 24.65 -9.81 -14.85
CA LEU A 313 23.43 -10.47 -15.32
C LEU A 313 23.44 -10.69 -16.84
N GLU A 314 23.88 -9.70 -17.63
CA GLU A 314 24.07 -9.85 -19.08
C GLU A 314 25.12 -10.92 -19.42
N GLU A 315 26.19 -11.04 -18.61
CA GLU A 315 27.24 -12.04 -18.71
C GLU A 315 26.79 -13.42 -18.23
N ARG A 316 25.98 -13.50 -17.16
CA ARG A 316 25.35 -14.77 -16.73
C ARG A 316 24.33 -15.27 -17.75
N VAL A 317 23.65 -14.39 -18.48
CA VAL A 317 22.82 -14.79 -19.64
C VAL A 317 23.67 -15.13 -20.87
N LYS A 318 24.96 -14.76 -20.88
CA LYS A 318 25.97 -15.20 -21.86
C LYS A 318 26.67 -16.51 -21.50
N ILE A 319 26.17 -17.33 -20.56
CA ILE A 319 26.59 -18.73 -20.51
C ILE A 319 25.71 -19.52 -21.51
N LEU A 320 26.02 -19.36 -22.79
CA LEU A 320 25.61 -20.30 -23.85
C LEU A 320 26.84 -20.87 -24.58
N SER A 321 27.94 -21.04 -23.85
CA SER A 321 29.05 -21.91 -24.29
C SER A 321 29.42 -22.85 -23.15
N ILE A 322 28.77 -24.00 -23.11
CA ILE A 322 29.23 -25.09 -22.26
C ILE A 322 30.36 -25.76 -23.03
N LYS A 323 31.55 -25.78 -22.43
CA LYS A 323 32.72 -26.43 -23.00
C LYS A 323 32.60 -27.93 -22.78
N CYS A 324 32.91 -28.73 -23.79
CA CYS A 324 32.99 -30.17 -23.68
C CYS A 324 34.03 -30.51 -22.58
N PRO A 325 33.66 -31.28 -21.55
CA PRO A 325 34.58 -31.59 -20.46
C PRO A 325 35.80 -32.40 -20.92
N GLU A 326 35.70 -33.05 -22.09
CA GLU A 326 36.74 -33.92 -22.64
C GLU A 326 37.75 -33.20 -23.54
N CYS A 327 37.30 -32.22 -24.33
CA CYS A 327 38.16 -31.54 -25.33
C CYS A 327 38.14 -30.02 -25.25
N GLY A 328 37.31 -29.42 -24.40
CA GLY A 328 37.16 -27.97 -24.30
C GLY A 328 36.51 -27.30 -25.53
N GLY A 329 35.97 -28.07 -26.49
CA GLY A 329 35.21 -27.53 -27.61
C GLY A 329 33.85 -26.99 -27.18
N ASP A 330 33.31 -26.00 -27.86
CA ASP A 330 31.97 -25.47 -27.53
C ASP A 330 30.89 -26.49 -27.90
N LEU A 331 30.00 -26.81 -26.94
CA LEU A 331 28.87 -27.70 -27.18
C LEU A 331 27.70 -26.93 -27.81
N PRO A 332 27.09 -27.42 -28.91
CA PRO A 332 25.96 -26.77 -29.56
C PRO A 332 24.65 -27.00 -28.80
N ILE A 333 24.43 -26.23 -27.70
CA ILE A 333 23.33 -26.41 -26.73
C ILE A 333 21.93 -26.54 -27.37
N LYS A 334 21.73 -26.02 -28.59
CA LYS A 334 20.48 -26.14 -29.36
C LYS A 334 20.12 -27.58 -29.77
N ASN A 335 21.09 -28.49 -29.82
CA ASN A 335 20.90 -29.89 -30.23
C ASN A 335 20.78 -30.85 -29.03
N MET A 336 20.65 -30.30 -27.82
CA MET A 336 20.52 -31.08 -26.59
C MET A 336 19.12 -31.69 -26.48
N ASP A 337 19.05 -32.98 -26.18
CA ASP A 337 17.77 -33.66 -25.97
C ASP A 337 17.13 -33.31 -24.61
N LEU A 338 15.89 -33.76 -24.40
CA LEU A 338 15.13 -33.53 -23.17
C LEU A 338 15.80 -34.12 -21.91
N GLU A 339 16.71 -35.08 -22.07
CA GLU A 339 17.48 -35.68 -20.98
C GLU A 339 18.82 -34.97 -20.70
N GLY A 340 19.09 -33.88 -21.41
CA GLY A 340 20.29 -33.05 -21.30
C GLY A 340 21.54 -33.71 -21.88
N ILE A 341 21.37 -34.57 -22.87
CA ILE A 341 22.44 -35.28 -23.57
C ILE A 341 22.76 -34.52 -24.85
N ILE A 342 24.06 -34.32 -25.11
CA ILE A 342 24.56 -33.58 -26.27
C ILE A 342 25.86 -34.20 -26.76
N GLU A 343 26.00 -34.38 -28.07
CA GLU A 343 27.24 -34.80 -28.70
C GLU A 343 28.11 -33.57 -29.03
N CYS A 344 29.41 -33.66 -28.77
CA CYS A 344 30.34 -32.59 -29.11
C CYS A 344 30.75 -32.68 -30.58
N ASP A 345 30.40 -31.68 -31.39
CA ASP A 345 30.79 -31.59 -32.81
C ASP A 345 32.32 -31.64 -33.06
N TYR A 346 33.13 -31.32 -32.04
CA TYR A 346 34.59 -31.28 -32.16
C TYR A 346 35.28 -32.62 -31.88
N CYS A 347 34.73 -33.47 -30.99
CA CYS A 347 35.38 -34.72 -30.59
C CYS A 347 34.47 -35.95 -30.67
N GLY A 348 33.20 -35.79 -31.05
CA GLY A 348 32.20 -36.85 -31.17
C GLY A 348 31.81 -37.51 -29.84
N LYS A 349 32.29 -37.00 -28.70
CA LYS A 349 31.92 -37.56 -27.39
C LYS A 349 30.59 -37.01 -26.92
N VAL A 350 29.74 -37.93 -26.46
CA VAL A 350 28.45 -37.62 -25.84
C VAL A 350 28.66 -37.18 -24.39
N SER A 351 28.14 -36.01 -24.04
CA SER A 351 28.22 -35.43 -22.71
C SER A 351 26.81 -35.23 -22.15
N ARG A 352 26.63 -35.46 -20.85
CA ARG A 352 25.38 -35.19 -20.14
C ARG A 352 25.55 -33.94 -19.29
N ILE A 353 24.80 -32.89 -19.61
CA ILE A 353 24.84 -31.63 -18.86
C ILE A 353 24.12 -31.83 -17.51
N PRO A 354 24.67 -31.43 -16.35
CA PRO A 354 23.97 -31.53 -15.07
C PRO A 354 22.64 -30.76 -15.05
N LYS A 355 21.60 -31.30 -14.39
CA LYS A 355 20.25 -30.69 -14.35
C LYS A 355 20.24 -29.25 -13.84
N SER A 356 21.17 -28.90 -12.94
CA SER A 356 21.38 -27.55 -12.40
C SER A 356 21.83 -26.53 -13.45
N LEU A 357 22.29 -26.97 -14.61
CA LEU A 357 22.77 -26.12 -15.71
C LEU A 357 21.85 -26.18 -16.94
N ARG A 358 20.65 -26.77 -16.81
CA ARG A 358 19.68 -26.96 -17.91
C ARG A 358 18.53 -25.94 -17.92
N TYR A 359 18.35 -25.15 -16.86
CA TYR A 359 17.17 -24.27 -16.65
C TYR A 359 17.55 -22.89 -16.14
#